data_AF-A0A7C9AZV1-F1
#
_entry.id   AF-A0A7C9AZV1-F1
#
_cell.length_a   1.000
_cell.length_b   1.000
_cell.length_c   1.000
_cell.angle_alpha   90.00
_cell.angle_beta   90.00
_cell.angle_gamma   90.00
#
_symmetry.space_group_name_H-M   'P 1'
#
loop_
_entity.id
_entity.type
_entity.pdbx_description
1 polymer ?
#
loop_
_entity_poly.entity_id
_entity_poly.type
_entity_poly.pdbx_seq_one_letter_code
_entity_poly.pdbx_strand_id
1 'polypeptide(L)'
;ITKCVIDAVKKKNKNANLKPHIVKNYLWVFVNALIDNPAFDSQTKETLTTRLSSFGTTCELSDKFLKKVVDGSGVVESLLSWADYKQTKDLKKTDGTKTRRILDVPKLEDANEAGGSKSHQ
;
A
#
# COMPACT_ATOMS: atom_id res chain seq x y z
N ILE A 1 6.64 -3.77 -12.52
CA ILE A 1 6.32 -2.43 -11.96
C ILE A 1 6.05 -2.49 -10.46
N THR A 2 4.97 -3.14 -9.99
CA THR A 2 4.55 -3.14 -8.57
C THR A 2 5.67 -3.49 -7.58
N LYS A 3 6.43 -4.56 -7.84
CA LYS A 3 7.57 -4.96 -6.99
C LYS A 3 8.61 -3.84 -6.84
N CYS A 4 9.02 -3.25 -7.96
CA CYS A 4 10.00 -2.16 -8.00
C CYS A 4 9.53 -0.94 -7.19
N VAL A 5 8.24 -0.56 -7.32
CA VAL A 5 7.65 0.55 -6.55
C VAL A 5 7.61 0.24 -5.06
N ILE A 6 7.22 -0.98 -4.66
CA ILE A 6 7.23 -1.39 -3.24
C ILE A 6 8.65 -1.28 -2.66
N ASP A 7 9.64 -1.79 -3.38
CA ASP A 7 11.03 -1.76 -2.94
C ASP A 7 11.55 -0.32 -2.80
N ALA A 8 11.18 0.56 -3.73
CA ALA A 8 11.51 1.99 -3.67
C ALA A 8 10.87 2.69 -2.46
N VAL A 9 9.60 2.41 -2.16
CA VAL A 9 8.92 2.98 -0.98
C VAL A 9 9.54 2.46 0.32
N LYS A 10 9.81 1.16 0.42
CA LYS A 10 10.46 0.56 1.61
C LYS A 10 11.84 1.12 1.89
N LYS A 11 12.59 1.51 0.85
CA LYS A 11 13.89 2.20 1.01
C LYS A 11 13.72 3.59 1.64
N LYS A 12 12.64 4.31 1.32
CA LYS A 12 12.35 5.64 1.87
C LYS A 12 11.70 5.57 3.26
N ASN A 13 10.78 4.64 3.49
CA ASN A 13 10.12 4.43 4.77
C ASN A 13 10.02 2.93 5.08
N LYS A 14 10.89 2.45 6.00
CA LYS A 14 10.93 1.04 6.41
C LYS A 14 9.67 0.57 7.15
N ASN A 15 8.90 1.50 7.72
CA ASN A 15 7.67 1.22 8.46
C ASN A 15 6.43 1.17 7.55
N ALA A 16 6.56 1.57 6.27
CA ALA A 16 5.48 1.52 5.30
C ALA A 16 5.21 0.06 4.88
N ASN A 17 4.28 -0.59 5.56
CA ASN A 17 3.88 -1.97 5.26
C ASN A 17 2.87 -2.01 4.10
N LEU A 18 3.36 -1.79 2.87
CA LEU A 18 2.54 -1.76 1.66
C LEU A 18 2.23 -3.16 1.13
N LYS A 19 0.94 -3.47 1.02
CA LYS A 19 0.46 -4.69 0.33
C LYS A 19 0.42 -4.45 -1.19
N PRO A 20 0.70 -5.48 -2.04
CA PRO A 20 0.73 -5.31 -3.49
C PRO A 20 -0.58 -4.79 -4.10
N HIS A 21 -1.73 -5.13 -3.54
CA HIS A 21 -3.02 -4.64 -4.04
C HIS A 21 -3.17 -3.12 -3.88
N ILE A 22 -2.65 -2.54 -2.78
CA ILE A 22 -2.69 -1.09 -2.57
C ILE A 22 -1.91 -0.43 -3.70
N VAL A 23 -0.68 -0.87 -3.95
CA VAL A 23 0.15 -0.30 -5.01
C VAL A 23 -0.51 -0.43 -6.39
N LYS A 24 -1.17 -1.55 -6.69
CA LYS A 24 -1.91 -1.71 -7.95
C LYS A 24 -3.04 -0.69 -8.12
N ASN A 25 -3.71 -0.28 -7.04
CA ASN A 25 -4.77 0.73 -7.10
C ASN A 25 -4.26 2.15 -7.42
N TYR A 26 -2.97 2.42 -7.20
CA TYR A 26 -2.33 3.68 -7.56
C TYR A 26 -1.68 3.67 -8.95
N LEU A 27 -1.87 2.59 -9.71
CA LEU A 27 -1.33 2.45 -11.06
C LEU A 27 -2.46 2.50 -12.08
N TRP A 28 -2.27 3.32 -13.10
CA TRP A 28 -3.07 3.28 -14.31
C TRP A 28 -2.17 2.85 -15.47
N VAL A 29 -2.44 1.67 -16.02
CA VAL A 29 -1.57 1.03 -17.01
C VAL A 29 -2.36 0.78 -18.28
N PHE A 30 -1.76 1.19 -19.40
CA PHE A 30 -2.25 0.90 -20.74
C PHE A 30 -1.34 -0.16 -21.36
N VAL A 31 -1.94 -1.21 -21.92
CA VAL A 31 -1.20 -2.32 -22.53
C VAL A 31 -1.76 -2.52 -23.93
N ASN A 32 -0.86 -2.52 -24.91
CA ASN A 32 -1.13 -3.00 -26.26
C ASN A 32 -0.14 -4.15 -26.53
N ALA A 33 -0.65 -5.31 -26.92
CA ALA A 33 0.15 -6.52 -27.10
C ALA A 33 -0.40 -7.38 -28.23
N LEU A 34 0.49 -8.11 -28.89
CA LEU A 34 0.16 -9.14 -29.86
C LEU A 34 0.44 -10.50 -29.21
N ILE A 35 -0.56 -11.36 -29.14
CA ILE A 35 -0.49 -12.67 -28.48
C ILE A 35 -0.78 -13.74 -29.52
N ASP A 36 0.11 -14.73 -29.63
CA ASP A 36 -0.07 -15.85 -30.54
C ASP A 36 -1.16 -16.80 -30.01
N ASN A 37 -2.14 -17.10 -30.86
CA ASN A 37 -3.28 -17.98 -30.54
C ASN A 37 -3.95 -17.65 -29.19
N PRO A 38 -4.54 -16.45 -29.05
CA PRO A 38 -5.08 -16.01 -27.77
C PRO A 38 -6.33 -16.83 -27.38
N ALA A 39 -6.41 -17.17 -26.10
CA ALA A 39 -7.54 -17.81 -25.47
C ALA A 39 -8.19 -16.84 -24.48
N PHE A 40 -9.51 -16.85 -24.44
CA PHE A 40 -10.31 -15.97 -23.59
C PHE A 40 -11.29 -16.79 -22.75
N ASP A 41 -11.79 -16.20 -21.67
CA ASP A 41 -12.80 -16.79 -20.81
C ASP A 41 -14.17 -16.96 -21.51
N SER A 42 -14.46 -16.08 -22.46
CA SER A 42 -15.78 -15.91 -23.05
C SER A 42 -15.72 -15.33 -24.46
N GLN A 43 -16.87 -15.30 -25.14
CA GLN A 43 -17.00 -14.74 -26.47
C GLN A 43 -16.78 -13.22 -26.52
N THR A 44 -17.05 -12.48 -25.43
CA THR A 44 -16.79 -11.03 -25.37
C THR A 44 -15.30 -10.72 -25.29
N LYS A 45 -14.47 -11.73 -25.00
CA LYS A 45 -13.00 -11.64 -24.99
C LYS A 45 -12.47 -10.57 -24.02
N GLU A 46 -13.16 -10.37 -22.91
CA GLU A 46 -12.82 -9.39 -21.88
C GLU A 46 -11.61 -9.84 -21.04
N THR A 47 -11.49 -11.14 -20.75
CA THR A 47 -10.38 -11.68 -19.97
C THR A 47 -9.54 -12.64 -20.82
N LEU A 48 -8.28 -12.28 -21.07
CA LEU A 48 -7.30 -13.19 -21.67
C LEU A 48 -6.88 -14.26 -20.65
N THR A 49 -6.95 -15.53 -21.03
CA THR A 49 -6.62 -16.69 -20.18
C THR A 49 -5.38 -17.45 -20.63
N THR A 50 -4.79 -17.08 -21.79
CA THR A 50 -3.54 -17.66 -22.28
C THR A 50 -2.44 -17.59 -21.22
N ARG A 51 -1.68 -18.68 -21.05
CA ARG A 51 -0.54 -18.72 -20.11
C ARG A 51 0.64 -17.94 -20.68
N LEU A 52 1.42 -17.30 -19.80
CA LEU A 52 2.59 -16.52 -20.18
C LEU A 52 3.60 -17.28 -21.06
N SER A 53 3.80 -18.58 -20.80
CA SER A 53 4.68 -19.45 -21.59
C SER A 53 4.25 -19.60 -23.06
N SER A 54 3.00 -19.29 -23.37
CA SER A 54 2.39 -19.47 -24.69
C SER A 54 2.14 -18.13 -25.40
N PHE A 55 2.70 -17.02 -24.90
CA PHE A 55 2.53 -15.71 -25.53
C PHE A 55 3.33 -15.53 -26.82
N GLY A 56 4.29 -16.42 -27.11
CA GLY A 56 5.20 -16.32 -28.26
C GLY A 56 6.30 -15.25 -28.08
N THR A 57 6.08 -14.27 -27.21
CA THR A 57 7.03 -13.20 -26.89
C THR A 57 7.14 -12.96 -25.38
N THR A 58 8.30 -12.45 -24.94
CA THR A 58 8.53 -12.01 -23.56
C THR A 58 8.53 -10.48 -23.49
N CYS A 59 7.83 -9.90 -22.52
CA CYS A 59 7.83 -8.46 -22.27
C CYS A 59 8.69 -8.15 -21.04
N GLU A 60 9.95 -7.79 -21.26
CA GLU A 60 10.84 -7.31 -20.20
C GLU A 60 10.84 -5.77 -20.18
N LEU A 61 10.55 -5.21 -19.01
CA LEU A 61 10.54 -3.76 -18.83
C LEU A 61 11.96 -3.27 -18.59
N SER A 62 12.43 -2.33 -19.42
CA SER A 62 13.76 -1.73 -19.26
C SER A 62 13.94 -1.04 -17.90
N ASP A 63 15.16 -1.09 -17.35
CA ASP A 63 15.50 -0.38 -16.12
C ASP A 63 15.28 1.14 -16.22
N LYS A 64 15.50 1.70 -17.42
CA LYS A 64 15.23 3.12 -17.71
C LYS A 64 13.75 3.46 -17.51
N PHE A 65 12.85 2.58 -17.97
CA PHE A 65 11.42 2.76 -17.78
C PHE A 65 11.05 2.64 -16.30
N LEU A 66 11.57 1.63 -15.59
CA LEU A 66 11.29 1.44 -14.17
C LEU A 66 11.78 2.63 -13.32
N LYS A 67 12.96 3.19 -13.61
CA LYS A 67 13.45 4.40 -12.95
C LYS A 67 12.53 5.60 -13.20
N LYS A 68 12.10 5.82 -14.45
CA LYS A 68 11.12 6.89 -14.76
C LYS A 68 9.82 6.73 -14.00
N VAL A 69 9.33 5.50 -13.82
CA VAL A 69 8.13 5.25 -13.01
C VAL A 69 8.39 5.59 -11.55
N VAL A 70 9.50 5.13 -10.97
CA VAL A 70 9.80 5.38 -9.55
C VAL A 70 10.05 6.86 -9.25
N ASP A 71 10.80 7.54 -10.11
CA ASP A 71 11.29 8.91 -9.86
C ASP A 71 10.39 10.00 -10.47
N GLY A 72 9.67 9.69 -11.56
CA GLY A 72 8.98 10.70 -12.37
C GLY A 72 7.44 10.64 -12.34
N SER A 73 6.83 9.58 -11.80
CA SER A 73 5.37 9.42 -11.84
C SER A 73 4.62 9.92 -10.60
N GLY A 74 5.32 10.34 -9.54
CA GLY A 74 4.72 10.75 -8.27
C GLY A 74 4.01 9.61 -7.50
N VAL A 75 4.04 8.37 -8.02
CA VAL A 75 3.39 7.22 -7.39
C VAL A 75 4.01 6.90 -6.03
N VAL A 76 5.33 7.06 -5.89
CA VAL A 76 6.06 6.78 -4.65
C VAL A 76 5.66 7.78 -3.55
N GLU A 77 5.55 9.05 -3.89
CA GLU A 77 5.13 10.12 -2.95
C GLU A 77 3.68 9.92 -2.51
N SER A 78 2.79 9.61 -3.46
CA SER A 78 1.39 9.31 -3.17
C SER A 78 1.24 8.11 -2.22
N LEU A 79 2.05 7.06 -2.41
CA LEU A 79 2.05 5.88 -1.55
C LEU A 79 2.67 6.14 -0.17
N LEU A 80 3.71 6.97 -0.07
CA LEU A 80 4.28 7.40 1.20
C LEU A 80 3.25 8.20 2.02
N SER A 81 2.59 9.17 1.39
CA SER A 81 1.51 9.95 2.02
C SER A 81 0.36 9.05 2.49
N TRP A 82 -0.04 8.06 1.69
CA TRP A 82 -1.02 7.07 2.10
C TRP A 82 -0.56 6.24 3.30
N ALA A 83 0.71 5.81 3.32
CA ALA A 83 1.27 5.01 4.41
C ALA A 83 1.30 5.80 5.72
N ASP A 84 1.74 7.06 5.67
CA ASP A 84 1.77 7.95 6.84
C ASP A 84 0.35 8.23 7.35
N TYR A 85 -0.58 8.55 6.45
CA TYR A 85 -2.00 8.72 6.80
C TYR A 85 -2.58 7.47 7.47
N LYS A 86 -2.29 6.29 6.91
CA LYS A 86 -2.77 5.01 7.43
C LYS A 86 -2.20 4.75 8.83
N GLN A 87 -0.93 5.03 9.05
CA GLN A 87 -0.27 4.90 10.35
C GLN A 87 -0.87 5.88 11.37
N THR A 88 -1.03 7.17 11.02
CA THR A 88 -1.68 8.14 11.92
C THR A 88 -3.11 7.73 12.25
N LYS A 89 -3.87 7.23 11.28
CA LYS A 89 -5.23 6.75 11.49
C LYS A 89 -5.27 5.54 12.41
N ASP A 90 -4.37 4.59 12.24
CA ASP A 90 -4.30 3.40 13.09
C ASP A 90 -3.79 3.72 14.50
N LEU A 91 -2.90 4.71 14.67
CA LEU A 91 -2.49 5.24 15.99
C LEU A 91 -3.64 5.96 16.72
N LYS A 92 -4.50 6.68 15.98
CA LYS A 92 -5.69 7.35 16.53
C LYS A 92 -6.82 6.37 16.88
N LYS A 93 -6.76 5.13 16.40
CA LYS A 93 -7.70 4.09 16.85
C LYS A 93 -7.28 3.63 18.24
N THR A 94 -7.93 4.18 19.25
CA THR A 94 -8.04 3.55 20.56
C THR A 94 -8.99 2.36 20.42
N ASP A 95 -8.43 1.21 20.06
CA ASP A 95 -9.16 -0.06 20.10
C ASP A 95 -9.70 -0.20 21.53
N GLY A 96 -11.02 -0.28 21.68
CA GLY A 96 -11.86 0.07 22.85
C GLY A 96 -11.56 -0.58 24.22
N THR A 97 -10.35 -1.05 24.46
CA THR A 97 -9.79 -1.25 25.78
C THR A 97 -9.61 0.12 26.43
N LYS A 98 -10.22 0.35 27.59
CA LYS A 98 -9.99 1.55 28.42
C LYS A 98 -8.50 1.64 28.81
N THR A 99 -7.65 2.16 27.93
CA THR A 99 -6.27 2.51 28.28
C THR A 99 -6.29 3.84 29.01
N ARG A 100 -5.97 3.79 30.32
CA ARG A 100 -5.91 4.93 31.26
C ARG A 100 -4.92 6.04 30.91
N ARG A 101 -4.19 5.95 29.80
CA ARG A 101 -3.12 6.91 29.46
C ARG A 101 -3.52 7.79 28.30
N ILE A 102 -3.94 9.00 28.64
CA ILE A 102 -4.04 10.12 27.70
C ILE A 102 -2.61 10.62 27.47
N LEU A 103 -2.03 10.31 26.32
CA LEU A 103 -0.60 10.55 26.04
C LEU A 103 -0.25 12.01 25.68
N ASP A 104 -1.22 12.92 25.62
CA ASP A 104 -1.02 14.24 24.98
C ASP A 104 -1.53 15.45 25.79
N VAL A 105 -1.84 15.29 27.09
CA VAL A 105 -2.22 16.43 27.94
C VAL A 105 -1.51 16.35 29.30
N PRO A 106 -0.42 17.12 29.51
CA PRO A 106 0.39 17.06 30.73
C PRO A 106 -0.27 17.68 31.98
N LYS A 107 -1.55 18.10 31.92
CA LYS A 107 -2.25 18.79 33.00
C LYS A 107 -3.41 18.02 33.63
N LEU A 108 -3.55 16.73 33.33
CA LEU A 108 -4.61 15.88 33.90
C LEU A 108 -4.00 14.64 34.55
N GLU A 109 -3.30 14.83 35.68
CA GLU A 109 -2.83 13.69 36.49
C GLU A 109 -3.99 12.98 37.19
N ASP A 110 -5.01 13.72 37.61
CA ASP A 110 -6.17 13.20 38.37
C ASP A 110 -7.04 12.21 37.57
N ALA A 111 -7.05 12.33 36.24
CA ALA A 111 -7.84 11.45 35.37
C ALA A 111 -7.21 10.07 35.16
N ASN A 112 -5.92 9.90 35.47
CA ASN A 112 -5.22 8.61 35.32
C ASN A 112 -5.55 7.63 36.46
N GLU A 113 -5.96 8.14 37.64
CA GLU A 113 -6.28 7.32 38.82
C GLU A 113 -7.78 7.05 38.98
N ALA A 114 -8.64 7.75 38.23
CA ALA A 114 -10.08 7.56 38.24
C ALA A 114 -10.47 6.12 37.81
N GLY A 115 -11.10 5.38 38.73
CA GLY A 115 -11.51 3.98 38.54
C GLY A 115 -10.39 2.94 38.72
N GLY A 116 -9.23 3.32 39.28
CA GLY A 116 -8.16 2.44 39.74
C GLY A 116 -8.39 1.87 41.14
N SER A 117 -7.50 0.98 41.59
CA SER A 117 -7.53 0.44 42.96
C SER A 117 -7.34 1.51 44.05
N LYS A 118 -6.94 2.73 43.66
CA LYS A 118 -6.81 3.91 44.52
C LYS A 118 -7.96 4.92 44.37
N SER A 119 -9.01 4.63 43.61
CA SER A 119 -10.11 5.59 43.36
C SER A 119 -11.02 5.87 44.57
N HIS A 120 -10.64 5.39 45.75
CA HIS A 120 -11.37 5.57 47.02
C HIS A 120 -10.50 6.19 48.11
N GLN A 121 -9.38 6.80 47.73
CA GLN A 121 -8.66 7.78 48.56
C GLN A 121 -8.82 9.17 47.95
#